data_AF-A0AAV4IH69-F1
#
_entry.id   AF-A0AAV4IH69-F1
#
_cell.length_a   1.000
_cell.length_b   1.000
_cell.length_c   1.000
_cell.angle_alpha   90.00
_cell.angle_beta   90.00
_cell.angle_gamma   90.00
#
_symmetry.space_group_name_H-M   'P 1'
#
loop_
_entity.id
_entity.type
_entity.pdbx_description
1 polymer ?
#
loop_
_entity_poly.entity_id
_entity_poly.type
_entity_poly.pdbx_seq_one_letter_code
_entity_poly.pdbx_strand_id
1 'polypeptide(L)'
;MDCQEIMKRITTHRGVKQLVIINKDGLPLKTFPESEELDESQVQSLHELAGAARRMVRDVDPTDDLMFLRVCSKTDEILLSPGKNSVHSHNCEGSLP
;
A
#
# COMPACT_ATOMS: atom_id res chain seq x y z
N MET A 1 20.60 -1.04 6.35
CA MET A 1 19.23 -1.26 6.85
C MET A 1 18.63 -2.31 5.95
N ASP A 2 18.46 -3.52 6.46
CA ASP A 2 17.97 -4.67 5.68
C ASP A 2 16.48 -4.52 5.37
N CYS A 3 16.05 -4.92 4.17
CA CYS A 3 14.64 -4.85 3.76
C CYS A 3 13.70 -5.55 4.74
N GLN A 4 14.14 -6.66 5.35
CA GLN A 4 13.35 -7.38 6.34
C GLN A 4 13.17 -6.60 7.65
N GLU A 5 14.15 -5.80 8.05
CA GLU A 5 14.06 -4.96 9.24
C GLU A 5 13.05 -3.82 9.04
N ILE A 6 13.02 -3.24 7.84
CA ILE A 6 12.04 -2.22 7.46
C ILE A 6 10.63 -2.81 7.47
N MET A 7 10.43 -3.99 6.85
CA MET A 7 9.14 -4.68 6.86
C MET A 7 8.67 -4.97 8.28
N LYS A 8 9.57 -5.47 9.14
CA LYS A 8 9.26 -5.73 10.55
C LYS A 8 8.90 -4.47 11.33
N ARG A 9 9.56 -3.34 11.05
CA ARG A 9 9.24 -2.05 11.66
C ARG A 9 7.83 -1.57 11.28
N ILE A 10 7.44 -1.76 10.02
CA ILE A 10 6.11 -1.39 9.52
C ILE A 10 5.03 -2.26 10.16
N THR A 11 5.23 -3.59 10.19
CA THR A 11 4.24 -4.51 10.76
C THR A 11 4.13 -4.40 12.28
N THR A 12 5.19 -3.97 12.96
CA THR A 12 5.18 -3.74 14.43
C THR A 12 4.49 -2.40 14.78
N HIS A 13 4.26 -1.54 13.79
CA HIS A 13 3.60 -0.26 14.04
C HIS A 13 2.14 -0.47 14.45
N ARG A 14 1.72 0.18 15.54
CA ARG A 14 0.36 0.08 16.06
C ARG A 14 -0.64 0.56 14.99
N GLY A 15 -1.58 -0.31 14.64
CA GLY A 15 -2.63 -0.03 13.65
C GLY A 15 -2.38 -0.68 12.28
N VAL A 16 -1.19 -1.21 12.01
CA VAL A 16 -0.95 -2.02 10.81
C VAL A 16 -1.46 -3.43 11.06
N LYS A 17 -2.49 -3.84 10.33
CA LYS A 17 -3.03 -5.21 10.38
C LYS A 17 -2.14 -6.15 9.57
N GLN A 18 -1.89 -5.79 8.31
CA GLN A 18 -1.12 -6.61 7.37
C GLN A 18 -0.31 -5.75 6.40
N LEU A 19 0.82 -6.29 5.95
CA LEU A 19 1.63 -5.75 4.86
C LEU A 19 1.70 -6.78 3.72
N VAL A 20 1.36 -6.35 2.50
CA VAL A 20 1.32 -7.22 1.32
C VAL A 20 2.22 -6.65 0.23
N ILE A 21 3.08 -7.50 -0.32
CA ILE A 21 3.90 -7.20 -1.48
C ILE A 21 3.27 -7.88 -2.68
N ILE A 22 2.93 -7.11 -3.70
CA ILE A 22 2.28 -7.59 -4.92
C ILE A 22 3.21 -7.44 -6.12
N ASN A 23 3.09 -8.33 -7.10
CA ASN A 23 3.75 -8.19 -8.38
C ASN A 23 2.98 -7.22 -9.30
N LYS A 24 3.58 -6.85 -10.43
CA LYS A 24 2.97 -6.04 -11.49
C LYS A 24 1.67 -6.65 -12.08
N ASP A 25 1.48 -7.95 -11.90
CA ASP A 25 0.33 -8.70 -12.39
C ASP A 25 -0.82 -8.75 -11.37
N GLY A 26 -0.68 -8.08 -10.21
CA GLY A 26 -1.70 -8.06 -9.15
C GLY A 26 -1.64 -9.26 -8.19
N LEU A 27 -0.69 -10.17 -8.37
CA LEU A 27 -0.55 -11.36 -7.53
C LEU A 27 0.28 -11.09 -6.27
N PRO A 28 -0.15 -11.58 -5.08
CA PRO A 28 0.61 -11.43 -3.85
C PRO A 28 1.89 -12.29 -3.87
N LEU A 29 3.05 -11.65 -3.65
CA LEU A 29 4.36 -12.30 -3.52
C LEU A 29 4.68 -12.64 -2.08
N LYS A 30 4.34 -11.73 -1.15
CA LYS A 30 4.64 -11.91 0.27
C LYS A 30 3.66 -11.17 1.15
N THR A 31 3.34 -11.80 2.28
CA THR A 31 2.38 -11.30 3.27
C THR A 31 3.07 -11.24 4.63
N PHE A 32 2.70 -10.25 5.44
CA PHE A 32 3.17 -10.15 6.81
C PHE A 32 2.03 -9.69 7.72
N PRO A 33 1.76 -10.42 8.82
CA PRO A 33 2.38 -11.68 9.23
C PRO A 33 2.06 -12.83 8.24
N GLU A 34 3.00 -13.76 8.04
CA GLU A 34 2.86 -14.89 7.08
C GLU A 34 1.72 -15.86 7.44
N SER A 35 1.15 -15.72 8.64
CA SER A 35 0.05 -16.54 9.15
C SER A 35 -1.34 -16.02 8.77
N GLU A 36 -1.46 -14.83 8.19
CA GLU A 36 -2.76 -14.32 7.73
C GLU A 36 -3.02 -14.70 6.28
N GLU A 37 -4.23 -15.24 6.06
CA GLU A 37 -4.74 -15.55 4.73
C GLU A 37 -5.15 -14.24 4.04
N LEU A 38 -4.63 -14.04 2.83
CA LEU A 38 -5.03 -12.92 1.99
C LEU A 38 -6.07 -13.37 0.98
N ASP A 39 -7.12 -12.56 0.84
CA ASP A 39 -8.08 -12.73 -0.23
C ASP A 39 -7.49 -12.19 -1.55
N GLU A 40 -7.11 -13.10 -2.45
CA GLU A 40 -6.49 -12.76 -3.74
C GLU A 40 -7.41 -11.86 -4.59
N SER A 41 -8.74 -12.02 -4.47
CA SER A 41 -9.71 -11.22 -5.23
C SER A 41 -9.74 -9.75 -4.76
N GLN A 42 -9.57 -9.52 -3.46
CA GLN A 42 -9.43 -8.18 -2.89
C GLN A 42 -8.15 -7.51 -3.38
N VAL A 43 -7.03 -8.24 -3.37
CA VAL A 43 -5.74 -7.73 -3.85
C VAL A 43 -5.83 -7.33 -5.33
N GLN A 44 -6.44 -8.18 -6.15
CA GLN A 44 -6.66 -7.92 -7.57
C GLN A 44 -7.50 -6.66 -7.80
N SER A 45 -8.61 -6.51 -7.08
CA SER A 45 -9.49 -5.33 -7.19
C SER A 45 -8.76 -4.03 -6.81
N LEU A 46 -7.93 -4.07 -5.76
CA LEU A 46 -7.12 -2.93 -5.34
C LEU A 46 -6.02 -2.58 -6.35
N HIS A 47 -5.43 -3.60 -6.99
CA HIS A 47 -4.45 -3.41 -8.05
C HIS A 47 -5.06 -2.72 -9.28
N GLU A 48 -6.23 -3.18 -9.72
CA GLU A 48 -6.97 -2.56 -10.82
C GLU A 48 -7.40 -1.12 -10.47
N LEU A 49 -7.86 -0.89 -9.24
CA LEU A 49 -8.21 0.45 -8.76
C LEU A 49 -7.00 1.40 -8.77
N ALA A 50 -5.84 0.96 -8.28
CA ALA A 50 -4.61 1.75 -8.32
C ALA A 50 -4.19 2.06 -9.77
N GLY A 51 -4.35 1.10 -10.68
CA GLY A 51 -4.11 1.28 -12.11
C GLY A 51 -5.03 2.33 -12.73
N ALA A 52 -6.33 2.29 -12.42
CA ALA A 52 -7.31 3.27 -12.87
C ALA A 52 -7.03 4.67 -12.30
N ALA A 53 -6.78 4.77 -10.99
CA ALA A 53 -6.43 6.03 -10.33
C ALA A 53 -5.19 6.68 -10.96
N ARG A 54 -4.15 5.88 -11.26
CA ARG A 54 -2.95 6.36 -11.94
C ARG A 54 -3.24 6.89 -13.35
N ARG A 55 -4.15 6.25 -14.09
CA ARG A 55 -4.58 6.75 -15.41
C ARG A 55 -5.29 8.09 -15.27
N MET A 56 -6.22 8.21 -14.32
CA MET A 56 -6.95 9.45 -14.06
C MET A 56 -6.02 10.61 -13.69
N VAL A 57 -5.01 10.37 -12.85
CA VAL A 57 -3.99 11.39 -12.52
C VAL A 57 -3.28 11.86 -13.79
N ARG A 58 -2.88 10.93 -14.66
CA ARG A 58 -2.20 11.22 -15.93
C ARG A 58 -3.10 11.87 -16.99
N ASP A 59 -4.40 11.61 -16.96
CA ASP A 59 -5.39 12.28 -17.80
C ASP A 59 -5.57 13.76 -17.39
N VAL A 60 -5.43 14.07 -16.09
CA VAL A 60 -5.47 15.45 -15.58
C VAL A 60 -4.16 16.17 -15.85
N ASP A 61 -3.02 15.55 -15.53
CA ASP A 61 -1.69 16.06 -15.83
C ASP A 61 -0.76 14.93 -16.31
N PRO A 62 -0.31 14.93 -17.57
CA PRO A 62 0.50 13.84 -18.11
C PRO A 62 1.93 13.78 -17.55
N THR A 63 2.36 14.79 -16.77
CA THR A 63 3.69 14.83 -16.14
C THR A 63 3.68 14.30 -14.70
N ASP A 64 2.51 14.19 -14.09
CA ASP A 64 2.32 13.66 -12.75
C ASP A 64 2.17 12.12 -12.70
N ASP A 65 2.49 11.50 -11.56
CA ASP A 65 2.36 10.06 -11.34
C ASP A 65 1.86 9.77 -9.93
N LEU A 66 0.96 8.79 -9.83
CA LEU A 66 0.37 8.40 -8.55
C LEU A 66 1.43 7.79 -7.62
N MET A 67 1.74 8.48 -6.52
CA MET A 67 2.72 8.00 -5.53
C MET A 67 2.11 7.02 -4.52
N PHE A 68 0.97 7.42 -3.94
CA PHE A 68 0.24 6.65 -2.94
C PHE A 68 -1.27 6.81 -3.13
N LEU A 69 -2.00 5.74 -2.88
CA LEU A 69 -3.46 5.73 -2.86
C LEU A 69 -3.91 5.19 -1.51
N ARG A 70 -4.59 6.04 -0.73
CA ARG A 70 -5.15 5.66 0.57
C ARG A 70 -6.65 5.45 0.43
N VAL A 71 -7.11 4.24 0.67
CA VAL A 71 -8.52 3.85 0.63
C VAL A 71 -8.99 3.60 2.06
N CYS A 72 -9.90 4.45 2.54
CA CYS A 72 -10.47 4.34 3.88
C CYS A 72 -11.88 3.74 3.77
N SER A 73 -12.08 2.60 4.41
CA SER A 73 -13.38 1.98 4.68
C SER A 73 -13.80 2.26 6.12
N LYS A 74 -15.03 1.90 6.48
CA LYS A 74 -15.52 2.06 7.86
C LYS A 74 -14.72 1.26 8.88
N THR A 75 -14.09 0.17 8.45
CA THR A 75 -13.43 -0.83 9.30
C THR A 75 -11.91 -0.88 9.11
N ASP A 76 -11.42 -0.37 7.97
CA ASP A 76 -10.07 -0.63 7.48
C ASP A 76 -9.53 0.56 6.69
N GLU A 77 -8.22 0.75 6.74
CA GLU A 77 -7.48 1.67 5.89
C GLU A 77 -6.44 0.88 5.10
N ILE A 78 -6.41 1.11 3.79
CA ILE A 78 -5.51 0.42 2.86
C ILE A 78 -4.65 1.48 2.18
N LEU A 79 -3.34 1.36 2.34
CA LEU A 79 -2.37 2.22 1.66
C LEU A 79 -1.72 1.43 0.52
N LEU A 80 -1.94 1.88 -0.71
CA LEU A 80 -1.41 1.31 -1.94
C LEU A 80 -0.30 2.21 -2.47
N SER A 81 0.83 1.63 -2.86
CA SER A 81 1.91 2.34 -3.54
C SER A 81 2.18 1.70 -4.90
N PRO A 82 1.66 2.27 -6.00
CA PRO A 82 1.96 1.82 -7.36
C PRO A 82 3.36 2.32 -7.75
N GLY A 83 4.39 1.53 -7.43
CA GLY A 83 5.75 2.04 -7.34
C GLY A 83 6.44 2.49 -8.64
N LYS A 84 7.33 3.48 -8.47
CA LYS A 84 8.79 3.33 -8.66
C LYS A 84 9.48 3.68 -7.32
N ASN A 85 10.10 2.70 -6.66
CA ASN A 85 11.03 2.80 -5.52
C ASN A 85 10.98 4.09 -4.67
N SER A 86 9.95 4.30 -3.84
CA SER A 86 9.97 5.39 -2.85
C SER A 86 9.36 4.93 -1.53
N VAL A 87 10.22 4.51 -0.59
CA VAL A 87 9.85 4.32 0.81
C VAL A 87 9.75 5.71 1.43
N HIS A 88 8.55 6.29 1.49
CA HIS A 88 8.31 7.52 2.24
C HIS A 88 7.75 7.16 3.62
N SER A 89 8.60 7.32 4.64
CA SER A 89 8.20 7.18 6.04
C SER A 89 7.72 8.56 6.50
N HIS A 90 6.42 8.76 6.64
CA HIS A 90 5.91 9.91 7.41
C HIS A 90 5.74 9.48 8.87
N ASN A 91 6.55 10.07 9.76
CA ASN A 91 6.24 10.08 11.19
C ASN A 91 5.00 10.95 11.37
N CYS A 92 3.86 10.31 11.65
CA CYS A 92 2.70 11.01 12.20
C CYS A 92 2.96 11.27 13.70
N GLU A 93 3.81 12.25 14.00
CA GLU A 93 3.77 12.90 15.31
C GLU A 93 2.77 14.05 15.27
N GLY A 94 1.73 13.92 16.10
CA GLY A 94 0.82 14.99 16.50
C GLY A 94 -0.40 15.18 15.60
N SER A 95 -1.58 15.53 16.09
CA SER A 95 -2.10 15.73 17.44
C SER A 95 -3.62 15.83 17.25
N LEU A 96 -4.41 15.01 17.93
CA LEU A 96 -5.73 15.49 18.39
C LEU A 96 -5.46 16.15 19.76
N PRO A 97 -5.94 17.38 19.98
CA PRO A 97 -7.35 17.57 20.32
C PRO A 97 -8.17 18.35 19.29
#